data_AF-R5GMV3-F1
#
_entry.id   AF-R5GMV3-F1
#
_cell.length_a   1.000
_cell.length_b   1.000
_cell.length_c   1.000
_cell.angle_alpha   90.00
_cell.angle_beta   90.00
_cell.angle_gamma   90.00
#
_symmetry.space_group_name_H-M   'P 1'
#
loop_
_entity.id
_entity.type
_entity.pdbx_description
1 polymer ?
#
loop_
_entity_poly.entity_id
_entity_poly.type
_entity_poly.pdbx_seq_one_letter_code
_entity_poly.pdbx_strand_id
1 'polypeptide(L)'
;MVVKRLSCVFRLTDGCMNRPLSGSEAALYSGGARLHHEYKQGGYFVVTDLPAGDYTITILAHGYQRETARITVGEETSGSGLAHVNYIALNPSAEHPAAVRMASVTGTAAGIDTLYVVRPVGNMRVAEDSVSAGSSEIRMFSEGKTPAFPLDFVIGSGAGAEIVTFTGSENGICRTAQPFRHLHKRSEIARPLIRLQCSDGFFLLIPGIFPTDKQTGRIPLKFAAVKGSKVVFASVEALPSRKNDVGELKLKGEK
;
A
#
# COMPACT_ATOMS: atom_id res chain seq x y z
N MET A 1 -19.02 -30.48 -17.06
CA MET A 1 -18.81 -29.13 -16.48
C MET A 1 -18.01 -29.32 -15.21
N VAL A 2 -16.76 -28.88 -15.15
CA VAL A 2 -15.97 -28.90 -13.91
C VAL A 2 -16.27 -27.60 -13.16
N VAL A 3 -16.90 -27.71 -11.99
CA VAL A 3 -17.15 -26.55 -11.12
C VAL A 3 -15.88 -26.34 -10.30
N LYS A 4 -15.17 -25.23 -10.53
CA LYS A 4 -14.02 -24.82 -9.72
C LYS A 4 -14.49 -24.00 -8.53
N ARG A 5 -13.99 -24.29 -7.33
CA ARG A 5 -14.29 -23.53 -6.10
C ARG A 5 -13.31 -22.37 -5.97
N LEU A 6 -13.83 -21.15 -5.88
CA LEU A 6 -12.98 -19.98 -5.60
C LEU A 6 -12.31 -20.13 -4.24
N SER A 7 -10.99 -20.04 -4.19
CA SER A 7 -10.23 -20.08 -2.93
C SER A 7 -9.81 -18.69 -2.48
N CYS A 8 -9.17 -17.94 -3.36
CA CYS A 8 -8.82 -16.55 -3.12
C CYS A 8 -8.56 -15.80 -4.42
N VAL A 9 -8.65 -14.48 -4.36
CA VAL A 9 -8.27 -13.60 -5.47
C VAL A 9 -7.15 -12.70 -4.99
N PHE A 10 -6.12 -12.51 -5.80
CA PHE A 10 -5.13 -11.46 -5.61
C PHE A 10 -5.32 -10.41 -6.68
N ARG A 11 -5.41 -9.13 -6.29
CA ARG A 11 -5.25 -8.03 -7.22
C ARG A 11 -3.85 -7.45 -7.06
N LEU A 12 -2.97 -7.79 -8.00
CA LEU A 12 -1.56 -7.39 -7.97
C LEU A 12 -1.34 -6.12 -8.79
N THR A 13 -0.73 -5.12 -8.16
CA THR A 13 -0.34 -3.86 -8.81
C THR A 13 1.11 -3.52 -8.53
N ASP A 14 1.72 -2.73 -9.41
CA ASP A 14 2.95 -2.02 -9.14
C ASP A 14 2.66 -0.92 -8.10
N GLY A 15 3.26 -1.00 -6.92
CA GLY A 15 2.97 -0.07 -5.83
C GLY A 15 3.44 1.36 -6.04
N CYS A 16 4.41 1.59 -6.94
CA CYS A 16 4.91 2.93 -7.25
C CYS A 16 4.17 3.57 -8.43
N MET A 17 3.83 2.79 -9.46
CA MET A 17 3.19 3.27 -10.68
C MET A 17 1.67 3.08 -10.70
N ASN A 18 1.12 2.32 -9.73
CA ASN A 18 -0.29 1.95 -9.64
C ASN A 18 -0.85 1.28 -10.90
N ARG A 19 -0.01 0.49 -11.57
CA ARG A 19 -0.35 -0.29 -12.77
C ARG A 19 -0.68 -1.73 -12.36
N PRO A 20 -1.80 -2.33 -12.78
CA PRO A 20 -2.03 -3.76 -12.60
C PRO A 20 -0.97 -4.62 -13.31
N LEU A 21 -0.53 -5.70 -12.66
CA LEU A 21 0.36 -6.69 -13.28
C LEU A 21 -0.44 -7.57 -14.26
N SER A 22 0.22 -8.01 -15.33
CA SER A 22 -0.29 -9.00 -16.27
C SER A 22 -0.01 -10.42 -15.79
N GLY A 23 -0.78 -11.40 -16.27
CA GLY A 23 -0.77 -12.78 -15.77
C GLY A 23 0.58 -13.50 -15.82
N SER A 24 1.48 -13.12 -16.72
CA SER A 24 2.82 -13.71 -16.82
C SER A 24 3.87 -13.03 -15.93
N GLU A 25 3.57 -11.86 -15.35
CA GLU A 25 4.52 -11.07 -14.56
C GLU A 25 4.72 -11.63 -13.14
N ALA A 26 3.76 -12.38 -12.61
CA ALA A 26 3.80 -12.89 -11.24
C ALA A 26 3.56 -14.39 -11.15
N ALA A 27 4.21 -15.02 -10.18
CA ALA A 27 3.99 -16.39 -9.76
C ALA A 27 3.64 -16.45 -8.28
N LEU A 28 2.67 -17.30 -7.95
CA LEU A 28 2.17 -17.53 -6.59
C LEU A 28 2.67 -18.89 -6.09
N TYR A 29 3.11 -18.95 -4.84
CA TYR A 29 3.62 -20.16 -4.21
C TYR A 29 3.01 -20.34 -2.82
N SER A 30 2.82 -21.59 -2.41
CA SER A 30 2.52 -21.95 -1.02
C SER A 30 3.31 -23.18 -0.61
N GLY A 31 3.96 -23.14 0.55
CA GLY A 31 4.83 -24.24 1.01
C GLY A 31 5.95 -24.61 0.02
N GLY A 32 6.39 -23.66 -0.82
CA GLY A 32 7.37 -23.88 -1.89
C GLY A 32 6.79 -24.45 -3.21
N ALA A 33 5.55 -24.93 -3.22
CA ALA A 33 4.88 -25.39 -4.43
C ALA A 33 4.24 -24.22 -5.19
N ARG A 34 4.37 -24.22 -6.52
CA ARG A 34 3.74 -23.21 -7.38
C ARG A 34 2.24 -23.45 -7.46
N LEU A 35 1.45 -22.41 -7.19
CA LEU A 35 0.00 -22.45 -7.33
C LEU A 35 -0.41 -22.16 -8.78
N HIS A 36 -1.38 -22.93 -9.26
CA HIS A 36 -2.10 -22.58 -10.49
C HIS A 36 -3.06 -21.42 -10.23
N HIS A 37 -3.19 -20.51 -11.20
CA HIS A 37 -4.14 -19.42 -11.14
C HIS A 37 -4.70 -19.11 -12.53
N GLU A 38 -5.92 -18.59 -12.57
CA GLU A 38 -6.48 -17.94 -13.75
C GLU A 38 -6.23 -16.45 -13.69
N TYR A 39 -5.78 -15.85 -14.79
CA TYR A 39 -5.66 -14.39 -14.90
C TYR A 39 -6.96 -13.78 -15.45
N LYS A 40 -7.40 -12.67 -14.86
CA LYS A 40 -8.44 -11.78 -15.39
C LYS A 40 -7.89 -10.35 -15.53
N GLN A 41 -8.41 -9.62 -16.52
CA GLN A 41 -7.99 -8.24 -16.77
C GLN A 41 -8.13 -7.36 -15.53
N GLY A 42 -7.21 -6.39 -15.38
CA GLY A 42 -7.18 -5.50 -14.21
C GLY A 42 -6.31 -6.01 -13.06
N GLY A 43 -5.47 -7.03 -13.31
CA GLY A 43 -4.46 -7.54 -12.39
C GLY A 43 -4.96 -8.60 -11.43
N TYR A 44 -6.04 -9.32 -11.78
CA TYR A 44 -6.64 -10.32 -10.90
C TYR A 44 -6.07 -11.71 -11.18
N PHE A 45 -5.51 -12.33 -10.16
CA PHE A 45 -4.98 -13.68 -10.14
C PHE A 45 -5.91 -14.52 -9.27
N VAL A 46 -6.68 -15.39 -9.90
CA VAL A 46 -7.75 -16.18 -9.27
C VAL A 46 -7.20 -17.57 -8.97
N VAL A 47 -7.10 -17.91 -7.69
CA VAL A 47 -6.70 -19.24 -7.23
C VAL A 47 -7.95 -20.02 -6.85
N THR A 48 -8.06 -21.24 -7.36
CA THR A 48 -9.19 -22.14 -7.12
C THR A 48 -8.73 -23.44 -6.49
N ASP A 49 -9.68 -24.13 -5.85
CA ASP A 49 -9.53 -25.51 -5.39
C ASP A 49 -8.40 -25.76 -4.38
N LEU A 50 -7.99 -24.75 -3.61
CA LEU A 50 -7.20 -24.95 -2.40
C LEU A 50 -8.06 -25.59 -1.32
N PRO A 51 -7.56 -26.60 -0.58
CA PRO A 51 -8.22 -27.12 0.62
C PRO A 51 -8.49 -26.02 1.65
N ALA A 52 -9.47 -26.25 2.54
CA ALA A 52 -9.68 -25.36 3.67
C ALA A 52 -8.43 -25.31 4.56
N GLY A 53 -8.11 -24.14 5.10
CA GLY A 53 -6.94 -23.94 5.95
C GLY A 53 -6.30 -22.57 5.80
N ASP A 54 -5.24 -22.35 6.57
CA ASP A 54 -4.45 -21.14 6.57
C ASP A 54 -3.22 -21.29 5.67
N TYR A 55 -3.00 -20.30 4.82
CA TYR A 55 -1.91 -20.30 3.86
C TYR A 55 -1.09 -19.02 3.99
N THR A 56 0.23 -19.18 3.92
CA THR A 56 1.14 -18.09 3.53
C THR A 56 1.44 -18.24 2.05
N ILE A 57 1.02 -17.24 1.27
CA ILE A 57 1.26 -17.17 -0.17
C ILE A 57 2.47 -16.28 -0.42
N THR A 58 3.49 -16.84 -1.04
CA THR A 58 4.66 -16.09 -1.52
C THR A 58 4.41 -15.65 -2.96
N ILE A 59 4.58 -14.36 -3.22
CA ILE A 59 4.39 -13.73 -4.52
C ILE A 59 5.75 -13.33 -5.04
N LEU A 60 6.11 -13.84 -6.22
CA LEU A 60 7.35 -13.53 -6.91
C LEU A 60 7.04 -12.91 -8.26
N ALA A 61 7.64 -11.75 -8.53
CA ALA A 61 7.56 -11.08 -9.81
C ALA A 61 8.94 -10.48 -10.13
N HIS A 62 9.44 -10.69 -11.34
CA HIS A 62 10.76 -10.18 -11.74
C HIS A 62 10.78 -8.65 -11.64
N GLY A 63 11.83 -8.10 -11.04
CA GLY A 63 11.95 -6.67 -10.82
C GLY A 63 11.19 -6.14 -9.60
N TYR A 64 10.49 -6.99 -8.85
CA TYR A 64 9.83 -6.62 -7.59
C TYR A 64 10.45 -7.36 -6.41
N GLN A 65 10.28 -6.79 -5.22
CA GLN A 65 10.62 -7.47 -3.97
C GLN A 65 9.66 -8.63 -3.73
N ARG A 66 10.16 -9.67 -3.06
CA ARG A 66 9.34 -10.80 -2.61
C ARG A 66 8.28 -10.28 -1.65
N GLU A 67 7.03 -10.64 -1.90
CA GLU A 67 5.90 -10.28 -1.04
C GLU A 67 5.24 -11.54 -0.47
N THR A 68 4.65 -11.42 0.71
CA THR A 68 3.91 -12.51 1.34
C THR A 68 2.54 -12.06 1.79
N ALA A 69 1.53 -12.89 1.58
CA ALA A 69 0.18 -12.66 2.05
C ALA A 69 -0.34 -13.85 2.84
N ARG A 70 -0.99 -13.59 3.96
CA ARG A 70 -1.70 -14.61 4.73
C ARG A 70 -3.16 -14.62 4.30
N ILE A 71 -3.66 -15.80 3.98
CA ILE A 71 -5.07 -16.01 3.63
C ILE A 71 -5.62 -17.20 4.41
N THR A 72 -6.90 -17.14 4.72
CA THR A 72 -7.66 -18.26 5.29
C THR A 72 -8.71 -18.68 4.27
N VAL A 73 -8.71 -19.96 3.89
CA VAL A 73 -9.71 -20.55 3.00
C VAL A 73 -10.70 -21.30 3.87
N GLY A 74 -11.96 -20.85 3.88
CA GLY A 74 -13.05 -21.51 4.61
C GLY A 74 -13.56 -22.78 3.92
N GLU A 75 -14.29 -23.61 4.67
CA GLU A 75 -14.98 -24.79 4.13
C GLU A 75 -16.10 -24.39 3.15
N GLU A 76 -16.80 -23.28 3.46
CA GLU A 76 -18.01 -22.77 2.78
C GLU A 76 -17.74 -21.50 1.95
N THR A 77 -16.62 -21.40 1.22
CA THR A 77 -16.36 -20.26 0.32
C THR A 77 -17.31 -20.29 -0.90
N SER A 78 -18.61 -20.14 -0.63
CA SER A 78 -19.73 -20.18 -1.55
C SER A 78 -20.48 -18.85 -1.41
N GLY A 79 -20.20 -17.91 -2.32
CA GLY A 79 -21.15 -16.81 -2.60
C GLY A 79 -20.95 -15.49 -1.84
N SER A 80 -19.92 -14.72 -2.19
CA SER A 80 -19.94 -13.25 -2.23
C SER A 80 -18.65 -12.77 -2.89
N GLY A 81 -18.74 -12.34 -4.15
CA GLY A 81 -17.61 -12.21 -5.09
C GLY A 81 -16.53 -11.16 -4.77
N LEU A 82 -16.51 -10.55 -3.59
CA LEU A 82 -15.53 -9.52 -3.19
C LEU A 82 -14.89 -9.74 -1.81
N ALA A 83 -15.39 -10.65 -0.98
CA ALA A 83 -14.86 -10.89 0.37
C ALA A 83 -13.47 -11.60 0.40
N HIS A 84 -12.94 -11.97 -0.76
CA HIS A 84 -11.69 -12.74 -0.88
C HIS A 84 -10.64 -12.09 -1.79
N VAL A 85 -10.78 -10.79 -2.10
CA VAL A 85 -9.79 -10.07 -2.90
C VAL A 85 -8.71 -9.47 -2.00
N ASN A 86 -7.51 -10.00 -2.14
CA ASN A 86 -6.30 -9.50 -1.50
C ASN A 86 -5.64 -8.47 -2.43
N TYR A 87 -5.72 -7.20 -2.07
CA TYR A 87 -5.11 -6.12 -2.84
C TYR A 87 -3.66 -5.94 -2.40
N ILE A 88 -2.73 -6.22 -3.32
CA ILE A 88 -1.30 -6.21 -3.02
C ILE A 88 -0.59 -5.33 -4.04
N ALA A 89 -0.02 -4.24 -3.53
CA ALA A 89 0.87 -3.35 -4.24
C ALA A 89 2.31 -3.82 -4.05
N LEU A 90 2.87 -4.48 -5.07
CA LEU A 90 4.24 -4.99 -5.01
C LEU A 90 5.25 -3.85 -5.04
N ASN A 91 6.26 -3.92 -4.17
CA ASN A 91 7.35 -2.96 -4.15
C ASN A 91 8.36 -3.25 -5.26
N PRO A 92 8.67 -2.27 -6.12
CA PRO A 92 9.78 -2.41 -7.05
C PRO A 92 11.10 -2.71 -6.34
N SER A 93 12.01 -3.34 -7.06
CA SER A 93 13.40 -3.56 -6.67
C SER A 93 14.35 -2.81 -7.62
N ALA A 94 15.66 -2.90 -7.36
CA ALA A 94 16.67 -2.35 -8.25
C ALA A 94 16.67 -2.98 -9.66
N GLU A 95 16.10 -4.18 -9.81
CA GLU A 95 15.96 -4.91 -11.08
C GLU A 95 14.70 -4.51 -11.86
N HIS A 96 13.85 -3.65 -11.29
CA HIS A 96 12.65 -3.21 -11.97
C HIS A 96 12.98 -2.52 -13.30
N PRO A 97 12.30 -2.80 -14.43
CA PRO A 97 12.66 -2.20 -15.73
C PRO A 97 12.69 -0.67 -15.73
N ALA A 98 11.86 -0.03 -14.89
CA ALA A 98 11.84 1.42 -14.75
C ALA A 98 12.98 1.98 -13.89
N ALA A 99 13.70 1.16 -13.13
CA ALA A 99 14.83 1.58 -12.30
C ALA A 99 16.04 2.09 -13.11
N VAL A 100 16.10 1.75 -14.40
CA VAL A 100 17.15 2.24 -15.31
C VAL A 100 16.93 3.70 -15.71
N ARG A 101 15.67 4.16 -15.75
CA ARG A 101 15.29 5.48 -16.29
C ARG A 101 14.77 6.46 -15.24
N MET A 102 14.44 5.97 -14.05
CA MET A 102 13.83 6.77 -12.98
C MET A 102 14.79 6.93 -11.81
N ALA A 103 14.66 8.04 -11.09
CA ALA A 103 15.31 8.18 -9.80
C ALA A 103 14.77 7.12 -8.83
N SER A 104 15.62 6.70 -7.91
CA SER A 104 15.24 5.78 -6.83
C SER A 104 15.82 6.24 -5.50
N VAL A 105 15.21 5.77 -4.42
CA VAL A 105 15.70 5.91 -3.05
C VAL A 105 15.80 4.54 -2.41
N THR A 106 16.94 4.27 -1.79
CA THR A 106 17.18 3.09 -0.95
C THR A 106 17.64 3.50 0.42
N GLY A 107 17.44 2.62 1.39
CA GLY A 107 17.91 2.81 2.75
C GLY A 107 17.36 1.74 3.67
N THR A 108 17.50 1.97 4.97
CA THR A 108 17.00 1.07 6.03
C THR A 108 16.20 1.86 7.05
N ALA A 109 15.37 1.17 7.84
CA ALA A 109 14.73 1.73 9.02
C ALA A 109 14.74 0.68 10.13
N ALA A 110 15.59 0.88 11.14
CA ALA A 110 15.81 -0.13 12.17
C ALA A 110 14.53 -0.46 12.97
N GLY A 111 14.20 -1.76 13.03
CA GLY A 111 13.02 -2.26 13.74
C GLY A 111 11.68 -1.90 13.09
N ILE A 112 11.68 -1.60 11.79
CA ILE A 112 10.48 -1.26 11.00
C ILE A 112 10.36 -2.23 9.83
N ASP A 113 9.33 -3.07 9.85
CA ASP A 113 9.07 -4.01 8.74
C ASP A 113 8.34 -3.36 7.57
N THR A 114 7.44 -2.42 7.88
CA THR A 114 6.65 -1.68 6.89
C THR A 114 6.88 -0.19 7.04
N LEU A 115 7.39 0.41 5.97
CA LEU A 115 7.61 1.83 5.82
C LEU A 115 6.58 2.38 4.82
N TYR A 116 6.25 3.66 4.94
CA TYR A 116 5.38 4.35 4.00
C TYR A 116 6.07 5.61 3.51
N VAL A 117 5.84 5.98 2.26
CA VAL A 117 6.15 7.33 1.76
C VAL A 117 4.86 8.06 1.43
N VAL A 118 4.77 9.32 1.89
CA VAL A 118 3.61 10.18 1.64
C VAL A 118 3.56 10.54 0.16
N ARG A 119 2.44 10.20 -0.49
CA ARG A 119 2.16 10.60 -1.87
C ARG A 119 1.74 12.07 -1.86
N PRO A 120 2.28 12.90 -2.76
CA PRO A 120 1.97 14.34 -2.81
C PRO A 120 0.64 14.65 -3.53
N VAL A 121 -0.08 13.64 -4.01
CA VAL A 121 -1.31 13.78 -4.79
C VAL A 121 -2.39 12.83 -4.28
N GLY A 122 -3.66 13.22 -4.45
CA GLY A 122 -4.82 12.43 -4.01
C GLY A 122 -5.17 12.61 -2.53
N ASN A 123 -4.80 13.75 -1.94
CA ASN A 123 -5.21 14.11 -0.59
C ASN A 123 -6.74 14.12 -0.47
N MET A 124 -7.21 13.77 0.72
CA MET A 124 -8.61 13.84 1.08
C MET A 124 -8.76 14.60 2.40
N ARG A 125 -9.91 15.22 2.61
CA ARG A 125 -10.23 15.97 3.83
C ARG A 125 -11.49 15.45 4.49
N VAL A 126 -11.50 15.45 5.82
CA VAL A 126 -12.70 15.19 6.62
C VAL A 126 -13.75 16.27 6.31
N ALA A 127 -14.93 15.83 5.88
CA ALA A 127 -16.03 16.69 5.42
C ALA A 127 -17.22 16.74 6.40
N GLU A 128 -17.11 16.10 7.56
CA GLU A 128 -18.02 16.20 8.69
C GLU A 128 -17.36 16.91 9.88
N ASP A 129 -18.12 17.26 10.92
CA ASP A 129 -17.59 18.01 12.06
C ASP A 129 -16.54 17.21 12.84
N SER A 130 -16.83 15.94 13.08
CA SER A 130 -15.88 14.99 13.66
C SER A 130 -16.35 13.56 13.46
N VAL A 131 -15.40 12.64 13.30
CA VAL A 131 -15.60 11.20 13.45
C VAL A 131 -14.97 10.74 14.77
N SER A 132 -15.68 9.90 15.51
CA SER A 132 -15.19 9.36 16.78
C SER A 132 -14.29 8.15 16.56
N ALA A 133 -13.36 7.92 17.50
CA ALA A 133 -12.66 6.64 17.60
C ALA A 133 -13.68 5.49 17.68
N GLY A 134 -13.39 4.39 16.97
CA GLY A 134 -14.28 3.24 16.84
C GLY A 134 -15.24 3.29 15.63
N SER A 135 -15.33 4.41 14.90
CA SER A 135 -16.06 4.44 13.63
C SER A 135 -15.27 3.75 12.51
N SER A 136 -15.96 3.12 11.56
CA SER A 136 -15.37 2.56 10.33
C SER A 136 -15.78 3.29 9.06
N GLU A 137 -16.51 4.40 9.20
CA GLU A 137 -16.94 5.25 8.10
C GLU A 137 -16.63 6.71 8.40
N ILE A 138 -16.28 7.46 7.36
CA ILE A 138 -15.99 8.89 7.43
C ILE A 138 -16.39 9.57 6.13
N ARG A 139 -17.06 10.71 6.21
CA ARG A 139 -17.34 11.56 5.06
C ARG A 139 -16.09 12.34 4.69
N MET A 140 -15.67 12.18 3.44
CA MET A 140 -14.45 12.79 2.92
C MET A 140 -14.72 13.56 1.63
N PHE A 141 -13.91 14.60 1.42
CA PHE A 141 -13.81 15.33 0.15
C PHE A 141 -12.42 15.13 -0.46
N SER A 142 -12.34 14.86 -1.76
CA SER A 142 -11.05 14.75 -2.47
C SER A 142 -10.55 16.11 -2.93
N GLU A 143 -9.28 16.44 -2.65
CA GLU A 143 -8.61 17.63 -3.19
C GLU A 143 -8.17 17.40 -4.66
N GLY A 144 -9.14 17.09 -5.52
CA GLY A 144 -8.92 16.73 -6.92
C GLY A 144 -9.46 15.35 -7.26
N LYS A 145 -8.75 14.59 -8.10
CA LYS A 145 -9.18 13.25 -8.49
C LYS A 145 -9.13 12.32 -7.28
N THR A 146 -10.26 11.69 -6.98
CA THR A 146 -10.35 10.67 -5.93
C THR A 146 -9.37 9.53 -6.22
N PRO A 147 -8.52 9.16 -5.25
CA PRO A 147 -7.60 8.05 -5.40
C PRO A 147 -8.35 6.73 -5.59
N ALA A 148 -7.72 5.76 -6.27
CA ALA A 148 -8.25 4.41 -6.36
C ALA A 148 -8.11 3.69 -5.02
N PHE A 149 -9.17 3.00 -4.60
CA PHE A 149 -9.20 2.19 -3.38
C PHE A 149 -9.04 0.68 -3.70
N PRO A 150 -8.59 -0.14 -2.73
CA PRO A 150 -8.13 0.25 -1.40
C PRO A 150 -6.79 1.00 -1.42
N LEU A 151 -6.59 1.90 -0.46
CA LEU A 151 -5.35 2.67 -0.32
C LEU A 151 -5.12 3.10 1.13
N ASP A 152 -3.85 3.08 1.55
CA ASP A 152 -3.42 3.56 2.86
C ASP A 152 -3.28 5.08 2.88
N PHE A 153 -3.66 5.69 4.00
CA PHE A 153 -3.51 7.11 4.28
C PHE A 153 -2.93 7.30 5.66
N VAL A 154 -2.14 8.37 5.83
CA VAL A 154 -1.91 8.94 7.15
C VAL A 154 -2.89 10.09 7.36
N ILE A 155 -3.62 10.05 8.47
CA ILE A 155 -4.57 11.09 8.88
C ILE A 155 -4.18 11.62 10.27
N GLY A 156 -4.44 12.89 10.53
CA GLY A 156 -4.06 13.56 11.76
C GLY A 156 -2.57 13.98 11.80
N SER A 157 -2.13 14.42 12.98
CA SER A 157 -0.75 14.81 13.26
C SER A 157 -0.39 14.55 14.73
N GLY A 158 0.92 14.52 15.04
CA GLY A 158 1.40 14.31 16.41
C GLY A 158 0.83 13.04 17.06
N ALA A 159 0.33 13.15 18.28
CA ALA A 159 -0.23 12.02 19.04
C ALA A 159 -1.56 11.48 18.51
N GLY A 160 -2.27 12.22 17.64
CA GLY A 160 -3.51 11.80 17.00
C GLY A 160 -3.32 11.26 15.58
N ALA A 161 -2.07 11.14 15.12
CA ALA A 161 -1.79 10.59 13.80
C ALA A 161 -2.00 9.07 13.77
N GLU A 162 -2.70 8.57 12.75
CA GLU A 162 -2.83 7.15 12.49
C GLU A 162 -2.77 6.82 10.98
N ILE A 163 -2.42 5.57 10.68
CA ILE A 163 -2.45 5.03 9.33
C ILE A 163 -3.73 4.22 9.17
N VAL A 164 -4.53 4.57 8.16
CA VAL A 164 -5.83 3.96 7.87
C VAL A 164 -5.89 3.49 6.42
N THR A 165 -6.44 2.30 6.20
CA THR A 165 -6.72 1.80 4.85
C THR A 165 -8.17 2.13 4.50
N PHE A 166 -8.40 3.00 3.52
CA PHE A 166 -9.73 3.16 2.94
C PHE A 166 -9.97 2.05 1.92
N THR A 167 -11.09 1.34 2.03
CA THR A 167 -11.43 0.18 1.20
C THR A 167 -12.33 0.54 0.02
N GLY A 168 -13.02 1.68 0.11
CA GLY A 168 -13.91 2.18 -0.93
C GLY A 168 -14.57 3.49 -0.50
N SER A 169 -15.27 4.11 -1.44
CA SER A 169 -16.07 5.31 -1.20
C SER A 169 -17.37 5.26 -1.96
N GLU A 170 -18.44 5.67 -1.32
CA GLU A 170 -19.79 5.75 -1.90
C GLU A 170 -20.43 7.07 -1.45
N ASN A 171 -20.86 7.91 -2.40
CA ASN A 171 -21.45 9.22 -2.11
C ASN A 171 -20.63 10.11 -1.14
N GLY A 172 -19.30 10.02 -1.24
CA GLY A 172 -18.36 10.75 -0.38
C GLY A 172 -18.12 10.13 1.00
N ILE A 173 -18.76 9.02 1.34
CA ILE A 173 -18.51 8.26 2.57
C ILE A 173 -17.47 7.20 2.25
N CYS A 174 -16.30 7.32 2.88
CA CYS A 174 -15.21 6.36 2.80
C CYS A 174 -15.35 5.31 3.91
N ARG A 175 -15.13 4.04 3.57
CA ARG A 175 -15.09 2.92 4.52
C ARG A 175 -13.64 2.58 4.85
N THR A 176 -13.34 2.27 6.11
CA THR A 176 -12.01 1.83 6.53
C THR A 176 -11.94 0.32 6.72
N ALA A 177 -10.75 -0.25 6.56
CA ALA A 177 -10.51 -1.67 6.85
C ALA A 177 -10.53 -1.97 8.36
N GLN A 178 -10.17 -0.98 9.19
CA GLN A 178 -10.22 -1.04 10.64
C GLN A 178 -10.84 0.24 11.19
N PRO A 179 -11.55 0.19 12.33
CA PRO A 179 -12.07 1.40 12.95
C PRO A 179 -10.96 2.41 13.30
N PHE A 180 -11.27 3.70 13.24
CA PHE A 180 -10.36 4.77 13.69
C PHE A 180 -9.96 4.58 15.14
N ARG A 181 -8.69 4.81 15.47
CA ARG A 181 -8.19 4.76 16.86
C ARG A 181 -8.36 6.10 17.56
N HIS A 182 -8.41 7.18 16.79
CA HIS A 182 -8.49 8.55 17.27
C HIS A 182 -9.73 9.24 16.71
N LEU A 183 -10.08 10.35 17.38
CA LEU A 183 -11.08 11.27 16.85
C LEU A 183 -10.42 12.15 15.79
N HIS A 184 -11.10 12.33 14.65
CA HIS A 184 -10.67 13.25 13.59
C HIS A 184 -11.70 14.33 13.35
N LYS A 185 -11.24 15.57 13.21
CA LYS A 185 -12.08 16.76 13.05
C LYS A 185 -12.18 17.19 11.59
N ARG A 186 -13.19 18.03 11.31
CA ARG A 186 -13.38 18.72 10.03
C ARG A 186 -12.07 19.29 9.49
N SER A 187 -11.88 19.11 8.18
CA SER A 187 -10.75 19.62 7.40
C SER A 187 -9.38 19.00 7.70
N GLU A 188 -9.27 18.04 8.64
CA GLU A 188 -8.06 17.23 8.76
C GLU A 188 -7.74 16.53 7.44
N ILE A 189 -6.45 16.46 7.10
CA ILE A 189 -5.99 15.94 5.81
C ILE A 189 -5.58 14.49 5.99
N ALA A 190 -6.22 13.60 5.24
CA ALA A 190 -5.74 12.26 4.97
C ALA A 190 -4.83 12.31 3.74
N ARG A 191 -3.54 12.00 3.93
CA ARG A 191 -2.55 11.96 2.86
C ARG A 191 -2.30 10.52 2.42
N PRO A 192 -2.47 10.19 1.14
CA PRO A 192 -2.27 8.83 0.66
C PRO A 192 -0.80 8.41 0.79
N LEU A 193 -0.59 7.10 0.94
CA LEU A 193 0.72 6.50 1.18
C LEU A 193 1.07 5.50 0.07
N ILE A 194 2.37 5.34 -0.19
CA ILE A 194 2.93 4.16 -0.85
C ILE A 194 3.54 3.31 0.24
N ARG A 195 3.03 2.09 0.43
CA ARG A 195 3.64 1.08 1.30
C ARG A 195 4.97 0.62 0.70
N LEU A 196 5.98 0.44 1.53
CA LEU A 196 7.29 -0.11 1.23
C LEU A 196 7.62 -1.21 2.25
N GLN A 197 7.98 -2.39 1.76
CA GLN A 197 8.65 -3.41 2.57
C GLN A 197 10.03 -2.89 2.99
N CYS A 198 10.38 -3.08 4.26
CA CYS A 198 11.59 -2.52 4.86
C CYS A 198 12.38 -3.52 5.72
N SER A 199 11.91 -4.77 5.87
CA SER A 199 12.55 -5.78 6.72
C SER A 199 14.05 -5.97 6.44
N ASP A 200 14.44 -5.92 5.17
CA ASP A 200 15.83 -6.05 4.71
C ASP A 200 16.34 -4.75 4.02
N GLY A 201 15.75 -3.62 4.42
CA GLY A 201 15.88 -2.35 3.71
C GLY A 201 14.74 -2.11 2.72
N PHE A 202 14.60 -0.86 2.27
CA PHE A 202 13.55 -0.44 1.35
C PHE A 202 14.11 0.01 0.01
N PHE A 203 13.27 -0.08 -1.01
CA PHE A 203 13.52 0.48 -2.33
C PHE A 203 12.27 1.22 -2.82
N LEU A 204 12.44 2.48 -3.17
CA LEU A 204 11.40 3.34 -3.72
C LEU A 204 11.85 3.79 -5.11
N LEU A 205 11.08 3.48 -6.15
CA LEU A 205 11.15 4.25 -7.40
C LEU A 205 10.44 5.58 -7.19
N ILE A 206 11.00 6.66 -7.70
CA ILE A 206 10.39 7.99 -7.64
C ILE A 206 9.59 8.23 -8.93
N PRO A 207 8.27 8.00 -8.95
CA PRO A 207 7.41 8.39 -10.06
C PRO A 207 7.34 9.90 -10.24
N GLY A 208 7.02 10.33 -11.46
CA GLY A 208 6.85 11.75 -11.82
C GLY A 208 5.69 12.47 -11.13
N ILE A 209 5.09 11.88 -10.09
CA ILE A 209 4.13 12.53 -9.19
C ILE A 209 4.84 13.27 -8.05
N PHE A 210 6.12 12.97 -7.77
CA PHE A 210 6.88 13.67 -6.74
C PHE A 210 7.50 14.95 -7.30
N PRO A 211 7.03 16.14 -6.87
CA PRO A 211 7.52 17.39 -7.40
C PRO A 211 8.93 17.68 -6.87
N THR A 212 9.76 18.27 -7.71
CA THR A 212 11.01 18.88 -7.29
C THR A 212 10.71 20.21 -6.60
N ASP A 213 11.32 20.44 -5.45
CA ASP A 213 11.33 21.73 -4.77
C ASP A 213 12.07 22.78 -5.64
N LYS A 214 11.44 23.93 -5.84
CA LYS A 214 11.95 24.95 -6.78
C LYS A 214 13.22 25.64 -6.31
N GLN A 215 13.47 25.68 -5.00
CA GLN A 215 14.63 26.39 -4.43
C GLN A 215 15.85 25.47 -4.40
N THR A 216 15.66 24.24 -3.94
CA THR A 216 16.74 23.27 -3.73
C THR A 216 17.02 22.41 -4.97
N GLY A 217 16.06 22.30 -5.89
CA GLY A 217 16.14 21.37 -7.02
C GLY A 217 16.08 19.89 -6.60
N ARG A 218 15.68 19.60 -5.35
CA ARG A 218 15.60 18.26 -4.77
C ARG A 218 14.15 17.81 -4.61
N ILE A 219 13.94 16.51 -4.50
CA ILE A 219 12.63 15.91 -4.29
C ILE A 219 12.46 15.67 -2.79
N PRO A 220 11.60 16.45 -2.08
CA PRO A 220 11.33 16.21 -0.68
C PRO A 220 10.48 14.96 -0.52
N LEU A 221 10.93 14.04 0.33
CA LEU A 221 10.22 12.81 0.64
C LEU A 221 9.95 12.76 2.13
N LYS A 222 8.68 12.53 2.49
CA LYS A 222 8.25 12.29 3.86
C LYS A 222 7.89 10.84 4.03
N PHE A 223 8.63 10.15 4.89
CA PHE A 223 8.39 8.78 5.28
C PHE A 223 7.58 8.73 6.57
N ALA A 224 6.75 7.70 6.70
CA ALA A 224 5.97 7.39 7.89
C ALA A 224 6.09 5.89 8.22
N ALA A 225 6.01 5.54 9.50
CA ALA A 225 5.93 4.17 9.96
C ALA A 225 5.14 4.10 11.27
N VAL A 226 4.67 2.90 11.63
CA VAL A 226 4.07 2.66 12.95
C VAL A 226 5.13 2.02 13.85
N LYS A 227 5.41 2.65 15.00
CA LYS A 227 6.31 2.12 16.03
C LYS A 227 5.53 1.99 17.34
N GLY A 228 5.20 0.75 17.71
CA GLY A 228 4.23 0.47 18.77
C GLY A 228 2.84 0.95 18.34
N SER A 229 2.24 1.88 19.10
CA SER A 229 0.94 2.49 18.76
C SER A 229 1.05 3.84 18.06
N LYS A 230 2.26 4.38 17.87
CA LYS A 230 2.47 5.75 17.37
C LYS A 230 2.94 5.76 15.93
N VAL A 231 2.48 6.76 15.17
CA VAL A 231 3.06 7.08 13.86
C VAL A 231 4.33 7.93 14.06
N VAL A 232 5.41 7.52 13.42
CA VAL A 232 6.70 8.21 13.41
C VAL A 232 7.08 8.59 11.98
N PHE A 233 7.82 9.68 11.82
CA PHE A 233 8.14 10.25 10.52
C PHE A 233 9.64 10.51 10.35
N ALA A 234 10.08 10.54 9.10
CA ALA A 234 11.40 11.02 8.70
C ALA A 234 11.27 11.79 7.39
N SER A 235 12.12 12.78 7.17
CA SER A 235 12.19 13.52 5.92
C SER A 235 13.58 13.41 5.33
N VAL A 236 13.65 13.23 4.02
CA VAL A 236 14.89 13.22 3.25
C VAL A 236 14.68 13.99 1.95
N GLU A 237 15.79 14.38 1.33
CA GLU A 237 15.78 15.02 0.02
C GLU A 237 16.54 14.17 -0.98
N ALA A 238 15.87 13.75 -2.05
CA ALA A 238 16.46 12.97 -3.12
C ALA A 238 16.86 13.87 -4.30
N LEU A 239 17.96 13.52 -4.97
CA LEU A 239 18.34 14.13 -6.24
C LEU A 239 17.48 13.54 -7.37
N PRO A 240 16.95 14.39 -8.28
CA PRO A 240 16.25 13.91 -9.47
C PRO A 240 17.21 13.13 -10.38
N SER A 241 16.66 12.16 -11.10
CA SER A 241 17.38 11.31 -12.07
C SER A 241 18.61 10.57 -11.53
N ARG A 242 18.69 10.32 -10.20
CA ARG A 242 19.76 9.54 -9.57
C ARG A 242 19.24 8.40 -8.72
N LYS A 243 20.10 7.40 -8.48
CA LYS A 243 19.96 6.45 -7.38
C LYS A 243 20.45 7.15 -6.11
N ASN A 244 19.57 7.26 -5.11
CA ASN A 244 19.86 7.90 -3.84
C ASN A 244 19.91 6.83 -2.76
N ASP A 245 21.02 6.74 -2.03
CA ASP A 245 21.08 5.96 -0.79
C ASP A 245 21.01 6.95 0.38
N VAL A 246 19.99 6.81 1.22
CA VAL A 246 19.77 7.67 2.38
C VAL A 246 20.26 7.04 3.69
N GLY A 247 20.85 5.84 3.62
CA GLY A 247 21.27 5.07 4.78
C GLY A 247 20.10 4.75 5.70
N GLU A 248 20.33 4.81 7.02
CA GLU A 248 19.30 4.54 8.02
C GLU A 248 18.42 5.77 8.27
N LEU A 249 17.11 5.62 8.09
CA LEU A 249 16.13 6.66 8.37
C LEU A 249 15.97 6.89 9.88
N LYS A 250 16.16 8.15 10.29
CA LYS A 250 15.97 8.59 11.68
C LYS A 250 14.51 8.95 11.94
N LEU A 251 13.66 7.94 12.14
CA LEU A 251 12.24 8.10 12.42
C LEU A 251 11.97 8.64 13.84
N LYS A 252 11.15 9.69 13.95
CA LYS A 252 10.77 10.33 15.22
C LYS A 252 9.27 10.65 15.23
N GLY A 253 8.66 10.68 16.42
CA GLY A 253 7.29 11.18 16.56
C GLY A 253 7.24 12.67 16.24
N GLU A 254 6.15 13.13 15.63
CA GLU A 254 5.85 14.56 15.55
C GLU A 254 5.49 15.07 16.96
N LYS A 255 6.00 16.25 17.30
CA LYS A 255 5.67 16.94 18.55
C LYS A 255 4.27 17.49 18.50
#